data_AF-A0A5C3L3I8-F1
#
_entry.id   AF-A0A5C3L3I8-F1
#
_cell.length_a   1.000
_cell.length_b   1.000
_cell.length_c   1.000
_cell.angle_alpha   90.00
_cell.angle_beta   90.00
_cell.angle_gamma   90.00
#
_symmetry.space_group_name_H-M   'P 1'
#
loop_
_entity.id
_entity.type
_entity.pdbx_description
1 polymer ?
#
loop_
_entity_poly.entity_id
_entity_poly.type
_entity_poly.pdbx_seq_one_letter_code
_entity_poly.pdbx_strand_id
1 'polypeptide(L)' 'MPEIPVTALHNYMQNRGMLHLLSYADIPSGPCDQQVWTIQCKINGAVMGVGTGRDKQQARRLAAQQALQVIRSESH' A
#
# COMPACT_ATOMS: atom_id res chain seq x y z
N MET A 1 -16.76 -6.17 11.01
CA MET A 1 -15.50 -5.41 11.16
C MET A 1 -14.64 -5.77 9.94
N PRO A 2 -14.37 -4.85 9.01
CA PRO A 2 -13.57 -5.21 7.85
C PRO A 2 -12.09 -5.21 8.25
N GLU A 3 -11.47 -6.39 8.27
CA GLU A 3 -10.03 -6.51 8.38
C GLU A 3 -9.38 -5.78 7.19
N ILE A 4 -8.59 -4.77 7.51
CA ILE A 4 -8.00 -3.91 6.50
C ILE A 4 -6.76 -4.64 5.97
N PRO A 5 -6.62 -4.89 4.65
CA PRO A 5 -5.46 -5.59 4.06
C PRO A 5 -4.12 -4.91 4.38
N VAL A 6 -4.14 -3.63 4.74
CA VAL A 6 -2.97 -2.90 5.26
C VAL A 6 -2.43 -3.52 6.55
N THR A 7 -3.30 -4.00 7.45
CA THR A 7 -2.90 -4.63 8.72
C THR A 7 -2.24 -5.97 8.49
N ALA A 8 -2.76 -6.75 7.54
CA ALA A 8 -2.15 -8.02 7.13
C ALA A 8 -0.75 -7.79 6.52
N LEU A 9 -0.61 -6.80 5.64
CA LEU A 9 0.70 -6.41 5.09
C LEU A 9 1.64 -5.93 6.21
N HIS A 10 1.15 -5.09 7.13
CA HIS A 10 1.94 -4.56 8.24
C HIS A 10 2.47 -5.68 9.15
N ASN A 11 1.62 -6.62 9.55
CA ASN A 11 2.03 -7.78 10.35
C ASN A 11 3.02 -8.66 9.58
N TYR A 12 2.77 -8.91 8.30
CA TYR A 12 3.68 -9.68 7.44
C TYR A 12 5.08 -9.05 7.37
N MET A 13 5.15 -7.73 7.22
CA MET A 13 6.42 -7.00 7.14
C MET A 13 7.10 -6.86 8.50
N GLN A 14 6.33 -6.73 9.59
CA GLN A 14 6.85 -6.78 10.96
C GLN A 14 7.52 -8.11 11.25
N ASN A 15 6.85 -9.22 10.92
CA ASN A 15 7.37 -10.57 11.16
C ASN A 15 8.65 -10.86 10.34
N ARG A 16 8.79 -10.25 9.17
CA ARG A 16 10.02 -10.34 8.36
C ARG A 16 11.11 -9.36 8.81
N GLY A 17 10.85 -8.47 9.78
CA GLY A 17 11.78 -7.40 10.17
C GLY A 17 11.97 -6.31 9.10
N MET A 18 11.13 -6.29 8.06
CA MET A 18 11.23 -5.37 6.92
C MET A 18 10.29 -4.17 7.06
N LEU A 19 9.63 -4.02 8.22
CA LEU A 19 8.70 -2.92 8.47
C LEU A 19 9.37 -1.54 8.33
N HIS A 20 10.63 -1.42 8.74
CA HIS A 20 11.40 -0.18 8.56
C HIS A 20 11.69 0.14 7.08
N LEU A 21 11.72 -0.88 6.23
CA LEU A 21 11.92 -0.72 4.79
C LEU A 21 10.61 -0.41 4.06
N LEU A 22 9.47 -0.56 4.73
CA LEU A 22 8.15 -0.20 4.22
C LEU A 22 7.94 1.30 4.35
N SER A 23 7.79 1.97 3.22
CA SER A 23 7.42 3.37 3.17
C SER A 23 6.12 3.52 2.39
N TYR A 24 5.14 4.14 3.02
CA TYR A 24 3.87 4.51 2.39
C TYR A 24 3.89 5.99 2.04
N ALA A 25 3.77 6.32 0.77
CA ALA A 25 3.63 7.70 0.33
C ALA A 25 2.17 7.95 -0.10
N ASP A 26 1.46 8.81 0.63
CA ASP A 26 0.16 9.32 0.20
C ASP A 26 0.30 10.65 -0.54
N ILE A 27 -0.25 10.69 -1.75
CA ILE A 27 -0.20 11.81 -2.66
C ILE A 27 -1.66 12.13 -3.02
N PRO A 28 -2.24 13.19 -2.44
CA PRO A 28 -3.49 13.74 -2.94
C PRO A 28 -3.22 14.39 -4.29
N SER A 29 -4.02 14.02 -5.29
CA SER A 29 -3.95 14.56 -6.64
C SER A 29 -5.37 14.79 -7.15
N GLY A 30 -5.73 16.04 -7.42
CA GLY A 30 -6.98 16.36 -8.09
C GLY A 30 -7.51 17.75 -7.76
N PRO A 31 -8.29 18.36 -8.68
CA PRO A 31 -9.06 19.56 -8.41
C PRO A 31 -10.18 19.27 -7.39
N CYS A 32 -10.70 20.32 -6.75
CA CYS A 32 -11.64 20.29 -5.62
C CYS A 32 -12.80 19.26 -5.75
N ASP A 33 -13.25 18.97 -6.98
CA ASP A 33 -14.38 18.09 -7.29
C ASP A 33 -13.98 16.62 -7.59
N GLN A 34 -12.71 16.35 -7.90
CA GLN A 34 -12.20 15.02 -8.25
C GLN A 34 -10.90 14.70 -7.51
N GLN A 35 -10.90 14.86 -6.20
CA GLN A 35 -9.73 14.52 -5.39
C GLN A 35 -9.47 13.00 -5.45
N VAL A 36 -8.34 12.63 -6.04
CA VAL A 36 -7.84 11.25 -6.08
C VAL A 36 -6.74 11.11 -5.03
N TRP A 37 -6.84 10.08 -4.21
CA TRP A 37 -5.81 9.66 -3.28
C TRP A 37 -4.95 8.60 -3.95
N THR A 38 -3.68 8.91 -4.14
CA THR A 38 -2.69 7.95 -4.62
C THR A 38 -1.84 7.50 -3.44
N ILE A 39 -1.75 6.20 -3.21
CA ILE A 39 -0.95 5.58 -2.16
C ILE A 39 0.09 4.68 -2.81
N GLN A 40 1.36 4.95 -2.57
CA GLN A 40 2.47 4.12 -3.07
C GLN A 40 3.12 3.37 -1.90
N CYS A 41 3.15 2.04 -2.00
CA CYS A 41 3.95 1.15 -1.16
C CYS A 41 5.35 1.01 -1.76
N LYS A 42 6.36 1.52 -1.06
CA LYS A 42 7.77 1.29 -1.37
C LYS A 42 8.34 0.33 -0.34
N ILE A 43 9.04 -0.72 -0.79
CA ILE A 43 9.76 -1.65 0.08
C ILE A 43 11.19 -1.70 -0.41
N ASN A 44 12.14 -1.39 0.47
CA ASN A 44 13.57 -1.44 0.15
C ASN A 44 13.96 -0.59 -1.09
N GLY A 45 13.29 0.54 -1.29
CA GLY A 45 13.50 1.43 -2.45
C GLY A 45 12.75 1.04 -3.73
N ALA A 46 12.16 -0.16 -3.80
CA ALA A 46 11.34 -0.59 -4.93
C ALA A 46 9.85 -0.31 -4.67
N VAL A 47 9.14 0.22 -5.67
CA VAL A 47 7.68 0.39 -5.61
C VAL A 47 7.04 -0.98 -5.83
N MET A 48 6.49 -1.55 -4.76
CA MET A 48 5.89 -2.90 -4.77
C MET A 48 4.38 -2.85 -5.01
N GLY A 49 3.74 -1.70 -4.81
CA GLY A 49 2.31 -1.56 -5.03
C GLY A 49 1.89 -0.10 -5.05
N VAL A 50 0.93 0.23 -5.91
CA VAL A 50 0.35 1.56 -6.04
C VAL A 50 -1.17 1.45 -6.08
N GLY A 51 -1.80 1.94 -5.02
CA GLY A 51 -3.24 2.03 -4.95
C GLY A 51 -3.71 3.45 -5.18
N THR A 52 -4.55 3.66 -6.19
CA THR A 52 -5.25 4.93 -6.40
C THR A 52 -6.72 4.75 -6.07
N GLY A 53 -7.33 5.73 -5.41
CA GLY A 53 -8.74 5.68 -5.08
C GLY A 53 -9.33 7.06 -4.84
N ARG A 54 -10.65 7.16 -4.91
CA ARG A 54 -11.38 8.39 -4.56
C ARG A 54 -11.40 8.64 -3.04
N ASP A 55 -11.11 7.60 -2.27
CA ASP A 55 -11.07 7.61 -0.82
C ASP A 55 -9.74 7.05 -0.30
N LYS A 56 -9.25 7.62 0.81
CA LYS A 56 -7.99 7.21 1.47
C LYS A 56 -8.00 5.72 1.84
N GLN A 57 -9.13 5.18 2.30
CA GLN A 57 -9.23 3.77 2.65
C GLN A 57 -9.14 2.91 1.39
N GLN A 58 -9.84 3.30 0.31
CA GLN A 58 -9.84 2.52 -0.93
C GLN A 58 -8.45 2.46 -1.56
N ALA A 59 -7.77 3.60 -1.64
CA ALA A 59 -6.41 3.69 -2.14
C ALA A 59 -5.42 2.87 -1.29
N ARG A 60 -5.52 2.96 0.05
CA ARG A 60 -4.69 2.16 0.97
C ARG A 60 -4.91 0.66 0.80
N ARG A 61 -6.17 0.23 0.61
CA ARG A 61 -6.49 -1.20 0.42
C ARG A 61 -5.90 -1.74 -0.86
N LEU A 62 -6.01 -1.00 -1.97
CA LEU A 62 -5.43 -1.37 -3.26
C LEU A 62 -3.90 -1.47 -3.19
N ALA A 63 -3.25 -0.48 -2.56
CA ALA A 63 -1.79 -0.47 -2.42
C ALA A 63 -1.28 -1.66 -1.61
N ALA A 64 -1.95 -1.98 -0.48
CA ALA A 64 -1.60 -3.12 0.35
C ALA A 64 -1.86 -4.47 -0.35
N GLN A 65 -2.97 -4.59 -1.09
CA GLN A 65 -3.27 -5.80 -1.83
C GLN A 65 -2.24 -6.07 -2.93
N GLN A 66 -1.88 -5.05 -3.72
CA GLN A 66 -0.84 -5.19 -4.73
C GLN A 66 0.51 -5.52 -4.11
N ALA A 67 0.92 -4.82 -3.04
CA ALA A 67 2.17 -5.12 -2.36
C ALA A 67 2.22 -6.56 -1.84
N LEU A 68 1.12 -7.06 -1.25
CA LEU A 68 1.01 -8.47 -0.83
C LEU A 68 1.16 -9.45 -2.00
N GLN A 69 0.55 -9.14 -3.16
CA GLN A 69 0.70 -9.96 -4.36
C GLN A 69 2.14 -9.96 -4.86
N VAL A 70 2.77 -8.78 -4.98
CA VAL A 70 4.15 -8.66 -5.46
C VAL A 70 5.12 -9.37 -4.52
N ILE A 71 5.04 -9.16 -3.21
CA ILE A 71 5.91 -9.86 -2.24
C ILE A 71 5.72 -11.39 -2.32
N ARG A 72 4.48 -11.86 -2.54
CA ARG A 72 4.20 -13.28 -2.75
C ARG A 72 4.76 -13.79 -4.09
N SER A 73 4.70 -13.00 -5.14
CA SER A 73 5.20 -13.34 -6.48
C SER A 73 6.73 -13.29 -6.60
N GLU A 74 7.40 -12.34 -5.93
CA GLU A 74 8.86 -12.23 -5.89
C GLU A 74 9.53 -13.34 -5.04
N SER A 75 8.77 -14.08 -4.24
CA SER A 75 9.29 -15.17 -3.42
C SER A 75 9.38 -16.53 -4.18
N HIS A 76 9.40 -16.54 -5.52
CA HIS A 76 9.45 -17.76 -6.35
C HIS A 76 10.69 -17.85 -7.25
#